data_AF-A0A8S3WP85-F1
#
_entry.id   AF-A0A8S3WP85-F1
#
_cell.length_a   1.000
_cell.length_b   1.000
_cell.length_c   1.000
_cell.angle_alpha   90.00
_cell.angle_beta   90.00
_cell.angle_gamma   90.00
#
_symmetry.space_group_name_H-M   'P 1'
#
loop_
_entity.id
_entity.type
_entity.pdbx_description
1 polymer ?
#
loop_
_entity_poly.entity_id
_entity_poly.type
_entity_poly.pdbx_seq_one_letter_code
_entity_poly.pdbx_strand_id
1 'polypeptide(L)'
;MGEKREGLISFFKFECNMCKNICTIKSENTHDTDKINLNIAATTGIVASGIGYSQFEELCSAIDVPVFTPNTYTKYQDQVLKNGNKLRVLLWQLLQKKKKK
;
A
#
# COMPACT_ATOMS: atom_id res chain seq x y z
N MET A 1 17.42 16.71 -4.22
CA MET A 1 16.31 15.77 -4.47
C MET A 1 16.17 14.88 -3.26
N GLY A 2 14.94 14.51 -2.88
CA GLY A 2 14.71 13.66 -1.71
C GLY A 2 13.46 12.81 -1.91
N GLU A 3 13.52 11.58 -1.39
CA GLU A 3 12.38 10.67 -1.30
C GLU A 3 11.82 10.72 0.12
N LYS A 4 10.50 10.90 0.23
CA LYS A 4 9.74 10.66 1.47
C LYS A 4 8.85 9.44 1.24
N ARG A 5 8.82 8.51 2.18
CA ARG A 5 7.94 7.33 2.14
C ARG A 5 6.82 7.45 3.15
N GLU A 6 5.62 7.02 2.77
CA GLU A 6 4.47 6.82 3.66
C GLU A 6 4.00 5.36 3.51
N GLY A 7 4.68 4.49 4.25
CA GLY A 7 4.56 3.05 4.04
C GLY A 7 5.13 2.63 2.70
N LEU A 8 4.33 1.96 1.89
CA LEU A 8 4.69 1.48 0.56
C LEU A 8 4.58 2.56 -0.53
N ILE A 9 4.09 3.76 -0.19
CA ILE A 9 3.94 4.87 -1.13
C ILE A 9 5.13 5.81 -1.03
N SER A 10 5.70 6.14 -2.19
CA SER A 10 6.89 6.98 -2.30
C SER A 10 6.54 8.35 -2.90
N PHE A 11 7.09 9.39 -2.31
CA PHE A 11 6.96 10.79 -2.71
C PHE A 11 8.33 11.30 -3.12
N PHE A 12 8.48 11.60 -4.40
CA PHE A 12 9.72 12.10 -4.96
C PHE A 12 9.60 13.60 -5.18
N LYS A 13 10.42 14.37 -4.47
CA LYS A 13 10.46 15.83 -4.60
C LYS A 13 11.63 16.24 -5.49
N PHE A 14 11.29 16.86 -6.61
CA PHE A 14 12.21 17.39 -7.59
C PHE A 14 12.15 18.91 -7.58
N GLU A 15 13.29 19.55 -7.74
CA GLU A 15 13.38 20.99 -7.93
C GLU A 15 13.98 21.24 -9.31
N CYS A 16 13.27 21.99 -10.15
CA CYS A 16 13.78 22.36 -11.46
C CYS A 16 14.92 23.36 -11.30
N ASN A 17 16.09 23.07 -11.86
CA ASN A 17 17.23 23.96 -11.70
C ASN A 17 17.04 25.32 -12.40
N MET A 18 16.28 25.36 -13.51
CA MET A 18 16.08 26.58 -14.31
C MET A 18 15.01 27.50 -13.72
N CYS A 19 13.82 26.98 -13.41
CA CYS A 19 12.70 27.78 -12.93
C CYS A 19 12.48 27.72 -11.41
N LYS A 20 13.26 26.90 -10.68
CA LYS A 20 13.14 26.67 -9.23
C LYS A 20 11.77 26.16 -8.77
N ASN A 21 10.93 25.72 -9.70
CA ASN A 21 9.66 25.09 -9.38
C ASN A 21 9.89 23.72 -8.75
N ILE A 22 9.10 23.43 -7.72
CA ILE A 22 9.10 22.15 -7.02
C ILE A 22 8.02 21.26 -7.64
N CYS A 23 8.42 20.11 -8.16
CA CYS A 23 7.52 19.08 -8.65
C CYS A 23 7.55 17.90 -7.69
N THR A 24 6.37 17.43 -7.25
CA THR A 24 6.26 16.23 -6.42
C THR A 24 5.58 15.13 -7.22
N ILE A 25 6.30 14.03 -7.44
CA ILE A 25 5.77 12.83 -8.10
C ILE A 25 5.47 11.81 -7.01
N LYS A 26 4.27 11.21 -7.05
CA LYS A 26 3.87 10.14 -6.14
C LYS A 26 3.85 8.81 -6.90
N SER A 27 4.25 7.71 -6.26
CA SER A 27 4.15 6.37 -6.85
C SER A 27 2.71 5.93 -7.09
N GLU A 28 1.76 6.50 -6.34
CA GLU A 28 0.33 6.24 -6.48
C GLU A 28 -0.47 7.55 -6.36
N ASN A 29 -1.59 7.62 -7.09
CA ASN A 29 -2.52 8.73 -6.96
C ASN A 29 -3.37 8.59 -5.70
N THR A 30 -2.96 9.26 -4.63
CA THR A 30 -3.66 9.25 -3.33
C THR A 30 -5.01 9.97 -3.33
N HIS A 31 -5.39 10.66 -4.42
CA HIS A 31 -6.66 11.40 -4.53
C HIS A 31 -7.74 10.63 -5.29
N ASP A 32 -7.40 9.47 -5.86
CA ASP A 32 -8.35 8.60 -6.56
C ASP A 32 -9.16 7.80 -5.52
N THR A 33 -10.35 8.28 -5.18
CA THR A 33 -11.23 7.65 -4.17
C THR A 33 -11.83 6.33 -4.61
N ASP A 34 -11.79 6.04 -5.92
CA ASP A 34 -12.34 4.80 -6.48
C ASP A 34 -11.36 3.64 -6.34
N LYS A 35 -10.09 3.91 -6.01
CA LYS A 35 -9.04 2.89 -5.86
C LYS A 35 -8.62 2.71 -4.41
N ILE A 36 -8.31 1.46 -4.08
CA ILE A 36 -7.76 1.10 -2.79
C ILE A 36 -6.26 1.45 -2.81
N ASN A 37 -5.85 2.27 -1.85
CA ASN A 37 -4.45 2.64 -1.62
C ASN A 37 -3.55 1.40 -1.43
N LEU A 38 -2.32 1.43 -1.95
CA LEU A 38 -1.36 0.32 -1.89
C LEU A 38 -1.13 -0.21 -0.46
N ASN A 39 -1.07 0.65 0.56
CA ASN A 39 -0.92 0.22 1.96
C ASN A 39 -2.09 -0.64 2.43
N ILE A 40 -3.32 -0.27 2.05
CA ILE A 40 -4.54 -1.04 2.35
C ILE A 40 -4.59 -2.31 1.53
N ALA A 41 -4.22 -2.25 0.25
CA ALA A 41 -4.19 -3.41 -0.63
C ALA A 41 -3.20 -4.48 -0.12
N ALA A 42 -1.99 -4.06 0.26
CA ALA A 42 -0.98 -4.93 0.86
C ALA A 42 -1.51 -5.54 2.17
N THR A 43 -1.97 -4.70 3.10
CA THR A 43 -2.54 -5.16 4.38
C THR A 43 -3.71 -6.13 4.16
N THR A 44 -4.57 -5.88 3.16
CA THR A 44 -5.65 -6.79 2.79
C THR A 44 -5.12 -8.15 2.34
N GLY A 45 -4.08 -8.18 1.52
CA GLY A 45 -3.44 -9.43 1.08
C GLY A 45 -2.84 -10.23 2.23
N ILE A 46 -2.18 -9.55 3.17
CA ILE A 46 -1.58 -10.14 4.38
C ILE A 46 -2.67 -10.71 5.29
N VAL A 47 -3.69 -9.91 5.62
CA VAL A 47 -4.84 -10.35 6.44
C VAL A 47 -5.59 -11.51 5.78
N ALA A 48 -5.81 -11.46 4.47
CA ALA A 48 -6.49 -12.53 3.74
C ALA A 48 -5.67 -13.83 3.67
N SER A 49 -4.35 -13.72 3.68
CA SER A 49 -3.44 -14.86 3.73
C SER A 49 -3.33 -15.45 5.15
N GLY A 50 -3.95 -14.81 6.15
CA GLY A 50 -3.92 -15.27 7.54
C GLY A 50 -2.58 -15.07 8.25
N ILE A 51 -1.70 -14.24 7.67
CA ILE A 51 -0.36 -13.97 8.21
C ILE A 51 -0.34 -12.64 8.98
N GLY A 52 0.58 -12.54 9.94
CA GLY A 52 0.72 -11.37 10.82
C GLY A 52 1.72 -10.33 10.32
N TYR A 53 1.88 -9.25 11.10
CA TYR A 53 2.85 -8.18 10.80
C TYR A 53 4.29 -8.70 10.72
N SER A 54 4.70 -9.61 11.61
CA SER A 54 6.07 -10.16 11.62
C SER A 54 6.44 -10.84 10.31
N GLN A 55 5.53 -11.64 9.76
CA GLN A 55 5.73 -12.33 8.48
C GLN A 55 5.66 -11.35 7.29
N PHE A 56 4.86 -10.29 7.41
CA PHE A 56 4.85 -9.23 6.41
C PHE A 56 6.17 -8.44 6.39
N GLU A 57 6.71 -8.11 7.57
CA GLU A 57 8.02 -7.47 7.72
C GLU A 57 9.15 -8.36 7.20
N GLU A 58 9.11 -9.66 7.48
CA GLU A 58 10.07 -10.63 6.94
C GLU A 58 10.03 -10.67 5.41
N LEU A 59 8.82 -10.78 4.82
CA LEU A 59 8.64 -10.76 3.37
C LEU A 59 9.19 -9.47 2.75
N CYS A 60 8.83 -8.32 3.30
CA CYS A 60 9.29 -7.00 2.83
C CYS A 60 10.81 -6.87 2.94
N SER A 61 11.39 -7.35 4.04
CA SER A 61 12.85 -7.35 4.24
C SER A 61 13.57 -8.25 3.24
N ALA A 62 13.00 -9.41 2.89
CA ALA A 62 13.58 -10.32 1.90
C ALA A 62 13.63 -9.74 0.48
N ILE A 63 12.74 -8.80 0.15
CA ILE A 63 12.69 -8.12 -1.15
C ILE A 63 13.23 -6.69 -1.13
N ASP A 64 13.92 -6.30 -0.05
CA ASP A 64 14.48 -4.95 0.16
C ASP A 64 13.44 -3.81 0.00
N VAL A 65 12.21 -4.05 0.46
CA VAL A 65 11.14 -3.05 0.49
C VAL A 65 10.93 -2.61 1.94
N PRO A 66 11.04 -1.31 2.27
CA PRO A 66 10.74 -0.85 3.61
C PRO A 66 9.23 -1.00 3.92
N VAL A 67 8.93 -1.51 5.10
CA VAL A 67 7.56 -1.61 5.60
C VAL A 67 7.21 -0.45 6.53
N PHE A 68 5.92 -0.11 6.64
CA PHE A 68 5.45 0.83 7.65
C PHE A 68 5.49 0.21 9.05
N THR A 69 5.43 1.06 10.08
CA THR A 69 5.53 0.65 11.48
C THR A 69 4.36 -0.25 11.91
N PRO A 70 4.54 -1.07 12.97
CA PRO A 70 3.49 -1.96 13.47
C PRO A 70 2.21 -1.20 13.82
N ASN A 71 2.34 -0.03 14.45
CA ASN A 71 1.19 0.82 14.82
C ASN A 71 0.39 1.29 13.60
N THR A 72 1.07 1.54 12.48
CA THR A 72 0.42 1.92 11.22
C THR A 72 -0.27 0.71 10.60
N TYR A 73 0.37 -0.47 10.67
CA TYR A 73 -0.22 -1.73 10.23
C TYR A 73 -1.50 -2.06 10.98
N THR A 74 -1.53 -1.97 12.30
CA THR A 74 -2.75 -2.22 13.09
C THR A 74 -3.90 -1.32 12.67
N LYS A 75 -3.64 -0.04 12.39
CA LYS A 75 -4.68 0.89 11.89
C LYS A 75 -5.25 0.46 10.55
N TYR A 76 -4.39 0.04 9.61
CA TYR A 76 -4.83 -0.45 8.31
C TYR A 76 -5.54 -1.80 8.42
N GLN A 77 -5.07 -2.70 9.28
CA GLN A 77 -5.72 -3.96 9.56
C GLN A 77 -7.13 -3.73 10.13
N ASP A 78 -7.28 -2.86 11.12
CA ASP A 78 -8.59 -2.48 11.67
C ASP A 78 -9.51 -1.89 10.60
N GLN A 79 -8.96 -1.05 9.71
CA GLN A 79 -9.73 -0.48 8.61
C GLN A 79 -10.20 -1.56 7.62
N VAL A 80 -9.34 -2.51 7.29
CA VAL A 80 -9.66 -3.67 6.44
C VAL A 80 -10.74 -4.53 7.07
N LEU A 81 -10.61 -4.84 8.37
CA LEU A 81 -11.57 -5.65 9.10
C LEU A 81 -12.94 -4.96 9.25
N LYS A 82 -12.96 -3.66 9.57
CA LYS A 82 -14.19 -2.85 9.66
C LYS A 82 -14.90 -2.73 8.32
N ASN A 83 -14.16 -2.66 7.21
CA ASN A 83 -14.71 -2.60 5.86
C ASN A 83 -14.88 -3.98 5.19
N GLY A 84 -14.76 -5.07 5.97
CA GLY A 84 -14.64 -6.45 5.49
C GLY A 84 -15.76 -6.92 4.57
N ASN A 85 -16.98 -6.37 4.69
CA ASN A 85 -18.10 -6.76 3.82
C ASN A 85 -17.91 -6.33 2.34
N LYS A 86 -17.19 -5.24 2.05
CA LYS A 86 -16.85 -4.85 0.67
C LYS A 86 -15.56 -5.53 0.19
N LEU A 87 -14.57 -5.68 1.07
CA LEU A 87 -13.25 -6.22 0.71
C LEU A 87 -13.27 -7.73 0.45
N ARG A 88 -14.07 -8.51 1.16
CA ARG A 88 -14.26 -9.95 0.86
C ARG A 88 -14.82 -10.18 -0.54
N VAL A 89 -15.76 -9.34 -0.97
CA VAL A 89 -16.38 -9.41 -2.30
C VAL A 89 -15.37 -9.06 -3.40
N LEU A 90 -14.58 -7.99 -3.21
CA LEU A 90 -13.52 -7.59 -4.14
C LEU A 90 -12.38 -8.60 -4.22
N LEU A 91 -11.95 -9.17 -3.09
CA LEU A 91 -10.90 -10.20 -3.05
C LEU A 91 -11.38 -11.47 -3.77
N TRP A 92 -12.63 -11.89 -3.56
CA TRP A 92 -13.24 -12.98 -4.32
C TRP A 92 -13.26 -12.67 -5.82
N GLN A 93 -13.65 -11.47 -6.24
CA GLN A 93 -13.65 -11.08 -7.66
C GLN A 93 -12.24 -11.09 -8.27
N LEU A 94 -11.22 -10.64 -7.54
CA LEU A 94 -9.82 -10.64 -8.01
C LEU A 94 -9.23 -12.05 -8.08
N LEU A 95 -9.52 -12.91 -7.11
CA LEU A 95 -9.12 -14.32 -7.13
C LEU A 95 -9.81 -15.10 -8.25
N GLN A 96 -11.09 -14.81 -8.53
CA GLN A 96 -11.82 -15.42 -9.65
C GLN A 96 -11.28 -14.96 -11.01
N LYS A 97 -10.84 -13.70 -11.15
CA LYS A 97 -10.21 -13.21 -12.38
C LYS A 97 -8.85 -13.86 -12.66
N LYS A 98 -8.06 -14.20 -11.63
CA LYS A 98 -6.79 -14.91 -11.80
C LYS A 98 -6.94 -16.40 -12.13
N LYS A 99 -8.07 -17.04 -11.79
CA LYS A 99 -8.36 -18.44 -12.16
C LYS A 99 -8.82 -18.65 -13.60
N LYS A 100 -9.07 -17.57 -14.37
CA LYS A 100 -9.50 -17.62 -15.77
C LYS A 100 -8.39 -17.31 -16.78
N LYS A 101 -7.13 -17.30 -16.36
CA LYS A 101 -5.97 -17.23 -17.24
C LYS A 101 -5.16 -18.51 -17.11
#